data_AF-A0A2E0EJE6-F1
#
_entry.id   AF-A0A2E0EJE6-F1
#
_cell.length_a   1.000
_cell.length_b   1.000
_cell.length_c   1.000
_cell.angle_alpha   90.00
_cell.angle_beta   90.00
_cell.angle_gamma   90.00
#
_symmetry.space_group_name_H-M   'P 1'
#
loop_
_entity.id
_entity.type
_entity.pdbx_description
1 polymer ?
#
loop_
_entity_poly.entity_id
_entity_poly.type
_entity_poly.pdbx_seq_one_letter_code
_entity_poly.pdbx_strand_id
1 'polypeptide(L)'
;MRFAIVVCALAVAACSSQDEATPEEVPETQATAEPLTPTIPPPQREELAAAWAEACPEKEPANKGLCKSKGFGDPDFTCDFALGEDEYRRYTAELTMSDGKWVLAEPDNACAIVE
;
A
#
# COMPACT_ATOMS: atom_id res chain seq x y z
N MET A 1 -52.76 7.63 -29.36
CA MET A 1 -53.04 7.84 -27.92
C MET A 1 -52.54 9.23 -27.53
N ARG A 2 -53.44 10.12 -27.13
CA ARG A 2 -53.15 11.51 -26.73
C ARG A 2 -52.74 11.50 -25.25
N PHE A 3 -51.47 11.69 -24.94
CA PHE A 3 -51.02 11.94 -23.57
C PHE A 3 -51.15 13.43 -23.27
N ALA A 4 -52.30 13.82 -22.74
CA ALA A 4 -52.47 15.11 -22.07
C ALA A 4 -52.05 14.91 -20.61
N ILE A 5 -50.82 15.30 -20.26
CA ILE A 5 -50.40 15.41 -18.86
C ILE A 5 -50.53 16.88 -18.48
N VAL A 6 -51.58 17.13 -17.70
CA VAL A 6 -51.98 18.40 -17.13
C VAL A 6 -51.02 18.79 -15.99
N VAL A 7 -50.55 20.02 -16.05
CA VAL A 7 -49.86 20.76 -14.99
C VAL A 7 -50.76 20.87 -13.75
N CYS A 8 -50.28 20.38 -12.60
CA CYS A 8 -50.77 20.73 -11.26
C CYS A 8 -49.55 21.21 -10.47
N ALA A 9 -49.35 22.52 -10.34
CA ALA A 9 -49.92 23.36 -9.29
C ALA A 9 -49.10 23.26 -7.99
N LEU A 10 -48.28 24.30 -7.81
CA LEU A 10 -47.59 24.70 -6.59
C LEU A 10 -48.51 24.66 -5.37
N ALA A 11 -48.06 23.99 -4.31
CA ALA A 11 -48.46 24.28 -2.94
C ALA A 11 -47.21 24.13 -2.06
N VAL A 12 -46.44 25.21 -1.95
CA VAL A 12 -45.38 25.34 -0.93
C VAL A 12 -46.08 25.51 0.41
N ALA A 13 -46.33 24.39 1.09
CA ALA A 13 -46.69 24.40 2.49
C ALA A 13 -45.44 24.82 3.27
N ALA A 14 -45.48 26.03 3.81
CA ALA A 14 -44.58 26.46 4.86
C ALA A 14 -44.75 25.52 6.07
N CYS A 15 -43.78 24.63 6.30
CA CYS A 15 -43.51 24.09 7.62
C CYS A 15 -42.29 24.81 8.18
N SER A 16 -42.54 25.96 8.77
CA SER A 16 -41.68 26.54 9.79
C SER A 16 -41.72 25.62 11.01
N SER A 17 -40.69 24.81 11.20
CA SER A 17 -40.37 24.18 12.49
C SER A 17 -38.86 24.02 12.55
N GLN A 18 -38.22 25.18 12.69
CA GLN A 18 -36.83 25.31 13.09
C GLN A 18 -36.80 25.00 14.60
N ASP A 19 -36.66 23.71 14.93
CA ASP A 19 -36.24 23.28 16.26
C ASP A 19 -34.72 23.25 16.22
N GLU A 20 -34.10 24.36 16.61
CA GLU A 20 -32.66 24.47 16.75
C GLU A 20 -32.26 23.75 18.04
N ALA A 21 -32.22 22.43 17.97
CA ALA A 21 -31.39 21.67 18.88
C ALA A 21 -29.93 21.98 18.49
N THR A 22 -29.36 23.03 19.08
CA THR A 22 -27.91 23.20 19.19
C THR A 22 -27.38 21.89 19.76
N PRO A 23 -26.57 21.11 19.00
CA PRO A 23 -25.78 20.07 19.61
C PRO A 23 -24.82 20.79 20.57
N GLU A 24 -24.91 20.47 21.85
CA GLU A 24 -23.88 20.84 22.81
C GLU A 24 -22.53 20.39 22.22
N GLU A 25 -21.63 21.32 21.94
CA GLU A 25 -20.26 21.02 21.52
C GLU A 25 -19.60 20.28 22.68
N VAL A 26 -19.67 18.94 22.63
CA VAL A 26 -18.82 18.08 23.44
C VAL A 26 -17.39 18.45 23.07
N PRO A 27 -16.52 18.79 24.03
CA PRO A 27 -15.12 19.05 23.72
C PRO A 27 -14.55 17.81 23.03
N GLU A 28 -14.30 17.91 21.73
CA GLU A 28 -13.55 16.89 21.01
C GLU A 28 -12.18 16.83 21.69
N THR A 29 -11.97 15.77 22.48
CA THR A 29 -10.64 15.41 22.93
C THR A 29 -9.89 15.04 21.66
N GLN A 30 -9.11 16.00 21.13
CA GLN A 30 -8.19 15.75 20.04
C GLN A 30 -7.21 14.69 20.55
N ALA A 31 -7.44 13.44 20.16
CA ALA A 31 -6.42 12.42 20.26
C ALA A 31 -5.21 12.96 19.47
N THR A 32 -4.14 13.30 20.18
CA THR A 32 -2.84 13.51 19.55
C THR A 32 -2.54 12.24 18.78
N ALA A 33 -2.61 12.30 17.45
CA ALA A 33 -2.13 11.23 16.61
C ALA A 33 -0.65 11.06 16.94
N GLU A 34 -0.26 9.87 17.39
CA GLU A 34 1.14 9.53 17.56
C GLU A 34 1.87 9.79 16.22
N PRO A 35 3.09 10.34 16.24
CA PRO A 35 3.83 10.58 15.01
C PRO A 35 3.92 9.27 14.24
N LEU A 36 3.52 9.31 12.95
CA LEU A 36 3.75 8.19 12.04
C LEU A 36 5.22 7.81 12.16
N THR A 37 5.50 6.55 12.53
CA THR A 37 6.85 6.02 12.54
C THR A 37 7.52 6.37 11.21
N PRO A 38 8.83 6.73 11.22
CA PRO A 38 9.51 7.13 10.02
C PRO A 38 9.30 6.04 8.96
N THR A 39 8.63 6.39 7.87
CA THR A 39 8.47 5.50 6.71
C THR A 39 9.88 5.25 6.19
N ILE A 40 10.44 4.09 6.54
CA ILE A 40 11.66 3.60 5.92
C ILE A 40 11.37 3.56 4.41
N PRO A 41 12.22 4.17 3.56
CA PRO A 41 11.98 4.16 2.13
C PRO A 41 11.98 2.72 1.62
N PRO A 42 11.19 2.41 0.58
CA PRO A 42 11.24 1.09 -0.04
C PRO A 42 12.66 0.74 -0.49
N PRO A 43 13.03 -0.55 -0.47
CA PRO A 43 14.29 -1.00 -1.04
C PRO A 43 14.41 -0.54 -2.50
N GLN A 44 15.53 0.10 -2.81
CA GLN A 44 15.91 0.42 -4.16
C GLN A 44 16.39 -0.83 -4.89
N ARG A 45 16.45 -0.74 -6.21
CA ARG A 45 16.85 -1.86 -7.07
C ARG A 45 18.23 -2.41 -6.71
N GLU A 46 19.16 -1.52 -6.38
CA GLU A 46 20.52 -1.88 -5.99
C GLU A 46 20.56 -2.65 -4.66
N GLU A 47 19.66 -2.32 -3.73
CA GLU A 47 19.54 -2.99 -2.43
C GLU A 47 18.92 -4.37 -2.58
N LEU A 48 17.92 -4.52 -3.45
CA LEU A 48 17.37 -5.82 -3.84
C LEU A 48 18.42 -6.70 -4.51
N ALA A 49 19.18 -6.15 -5.47
CA ALA A 49 20.22 -6.87 -6.16
C ALA A 49 21.33 -7.34 -5.20
N ALA A 50 21.71 -6.49 -4.24
CA ALA A 50 22.69 -6.83 -3.21
C ALA A 50 22.18 -7.94 -2.27
N ALA A 51 20.96 -7.80 -1.75
CA ALA A 51 20.34 -8.81 -0.89
C ALA A 51 20.21 -10.17 -1.60
N TRP A 52 19.84 -10.16 -2.88
CA TRP A 52 19.77 -11.36 -3.71
C TRP A 52 21.14 -12.00 -3.94
N ALA A 53 22.15 -11.22 -4.31
CA ALA A 53 23.50 -11.73 -4.56
C ALA A 53 24.16 -12.30 -3.29
N GLU A 54 23.89 -11.70 -2.14
CA GLU A 54 24.40 -12.17 -0.85
C GLU A 54 23.74 -13.50 -0.44
N ALA A 55 22.42 -13.62 -0.60
CA ALA A 55 21.68 -14.81 -0.22
C ALA A 55 21.78 -15.96 -1.24
N CYS A 56 21.77 -15.65 -2.53
CA CYS A 56 21.71 -16.61 -3.63
C CYS A 56 22.90 -16.44 -4.61
N PRO A 57 24.16 -16.59 -4.17
CA PRO A 57 25.35 -16.26 -4.98
C PRO A 57 25.54 -17.14 -6.23
N GLU A 58 24.90 -18.30 -6.27
CA GLU A 58 24.97 -19.24 -7.41
C GLU A 58 23.87 -19.01 -8.45
N LYS A 59 22.98 -18.03 -8.24
CA LYS A 59 21.86 -17.73 -9.13
C LYS A 59 22.17 -16.53 -10.03
N GLU A 60 21.43 -16.43 -11.13
CA GLU A 60 21.47 -15.26 -12.00
C GLU A 60 21.17 -13.97 -11.19
N PRO A 61 21.76 -12.82 -11.56
CA PRO A 61 21.62 -11.58 -10.81
C PRO A 61 20.22 -10.96 -10.99
N ALA A 62 19.69 -10.37 -9.91
CA ALA A 62 18.44 -9.60 -9.94
C ALA A 62 18.65 -8.20 -10.53
N ASN A 63 18.61 -8.08 -11.86
CA ASN A 63 18.97 -6.85 -12.58
C ASN A 63 17.85 -5.78 -12.58
N LYS A 64 16.60 -6.22 -12.43
CA LYS A 64 15.41 -5.37 -12.42
C LYS A 64 14.49 -5.80 -11.29
N GLY A 65 13.86 -4.84 -10.62
CA GLY A 65 12.81 -5.13 -9.66
C GLY A 65 12.12 -3.90 -9.11
N LEU A 66 11.00 -4.13 -8.44
CA LEU A 66 10.21 -3.13 -7.75
C LEU A 66 9.74 -3.68 -6.41
N CYS A 67 9.99 -2.95 -5.35
CA CYS A 67 9.55 -3.29 -4.01
C CYS A 67 8.32 -2.46 -3.61
N LYS A 68 7.36 -3.11 -2.97
CA LYS A 68 6.13 -2.51 -2.45
C LYS A 68 6.01 -2.82 -0.97
N SER A 69 5.57 -1.84 -0.19
CA SER A 69 5.28 -2.06 1.23
C SER A 69 4.17 -3.11 1.38
N LYS A 70 4.31 -3.99 2.38
CA LYS A 70 3.28 -4.98 2.72
C LYS A 70 2.02 -4.36 3.35
N GLY A 71 2.09 -3.09 3.75
CA GLY A 71 0.94 -2.35 4.26
C GLY A 71 1.31 -1.47 5.44
N PHE A 72 0.31 -0.80 5.99
CA PHE A 72 0.49 0.08 7.13
C PHE A 72 0.95 -0.70 8.36
N GLY A 73 2.06 -0.27 8.97
CA GLY A 73 2.62 -0.89 10.18
C GLY A 73 3.48 -2.13 9.93
N ASP A 74 3.60 -2.59 8.69
CA ASP A 74 4.51 -3.68 8.31
C ASP A 74 5.86 -3.07 7.85
N PRO A 75 6.99 -3.41 8.50
CA PRO A 75 8.30 -2.87 8.12
C PRO A 75 8.89 -3.52 6.86
N ASP A 76 8.28 -4.60 6.37
CA ASP A 76 8.82 -5.41 5.28
C ASP A 76 8.22 -5.02 3.93
N PHE A 77 8.95 -5.41 2.88
CA PHE A 77 8.60 -5.12 1.50
C PHE A 77 8.54 -6.39 0.66
N THR A 78 7.51 -6.50 -0.16
CA THR A 78 7.43 -7.51 -1.20
C THR A 78 8.04 -6.96 -2.48
N CYS A 79 9.06 -7.66 -2.99
CA CYS A 79 9.81 -7.25 -4.18
C CYS A 79 9.55 -8.21 -5.34
N ASP A 80 9.07 -7.67 -6.46
CA ASP A 80 8.96 -8.39 -7.73
C ASP A 80 10.21 -8.09 -8.56
N PHE A 81 10.90 -9.12 -9.07
CA PHE A 81 12.15 -8.96 -9.81
C PHE A 81 12.33 -9.95 -10.94
N ALA A 82 13.23 -9.61 -11.86
CA ALA A 82 13.65 -10.44 -12.97
C ALA A 82 15.13 -10.80 -12.83
N LEU A 83 15.50 -11.99 -13.31
CA LEU A 83 16.86 -12.52 -13.21
C LEU A 83 17.56 -12.48 -14.57
N GLY A 84 18.85 -12.13 -14.56
CA GLY A 84 19.66 -12.05 -15.77
C GLY A 84 19.07 -11.08 -16.78
N GLU A 85 18.93 -11.51 -18.02
CA GLU A 85 18.33 -10.73 -19.13
C GLU A 85 16.86 -11.06 -19.39
N ASP A 86 16.26 -12.02 -18.66
CA ASP A 86 14.87 -12.43 -18.88
C ASP A 86 13.89 -11.51 -18.15
N GLU A 87 13.32 -10.56 -18.88
CA GLU A 87 12.34 -9.60 -18.34
C GLU A 87 10.91 -10.15 -18.22
N TYR A 88 10.65 -11.32 -18.81
CA TYR A 88 9.33 -11.94 -18.84
C TYR A 88 9.09 -12.84 -17.64
N ARG A 89 10.16 -13.42 -17.10
CA ARG A 89 10.08 -14.25 -15.89
C ARG A 89 10.28 -13.41 -14.64
N ARG A 90 9.21 -13.28 -13.87
CA ARG A 90 9.20 -12.53 -12.60
C ARG A 90 9.15 -13.47 -11.41
N TYR A 91 9.94 -13.12 -10.42
CA TYR A 91 10.04 -13.76 -9.12
C TYR A 91 9.61 -12.76 -8.05
N THR A 92 9.15 -13.29 -6.92
CA THR A 92 8.73 -12.48 -5.78
C THR A 92 9.47 -12.97 -4.55
N ALA A 93 10.04 -12.04 -3.80
CA ALA A 93 10.67 -12.30 -2.51
C ALA A 93 10.38 -11.17 -1.54
N GLU A 94 10.44 -11.45 -0.24
CA GLU A 94 10.26 -10.46 0.80
C GLU A 94 11.63 -9.97 1.31
N LEU A 95 11.74 -8.65 1.48
CA LEU A 95 12.89 -7.98 2.06
C LEU A 95 12.51 -7.44 3.44
N THR A 96 13.38 -7.69 4.41
CA THR A 96 13.28 -7.17 5.77
C THR A 96 14.54 -6.40 6.15
N MET A 97 14.42 -5.45 7.08
CA MET A 97 15.54 -4.64 7.53
C MET A 97 16.32 -5.37 8.62
N SER A 98 17.60 -5.63 8.39
CA SER A 98 18.54 -6.21 9.36
C SER A 98 19.81 -5.38 9.44
N ASP A 99 20.18 -4.93 10.63
CA ASP A 99 21.38 -4.10 10.86
C ASP A 99 21.49 -2.87 9.93
N GLY A 100 20.35 -2.27 9.58
CA GLY A 100 20.29 -1.10 8.68
C GLY A 100 20.49 -1.44 7.19
N LYS A 101 20.38 -2.72 6.81
CA LYS A 101 20.43 -3.19 5.44
C LYS A 101 19.21 -4.04 5.11
N TRP A 102 18.79 -3.97 3.85
CA TRP A 102 17.78 -4.89 3.33
C TRP A 102 18.38 -6.28 3.11
N VAL A 103 17.72 -7.30 3.63
CA VAL A 103 18.07 -8.72 3.45
C VAL A 103 16.83 -9.51 3.05
N LEU A 104 16.99 -10.67 2.41
CA LEU A 104 15.86 -11.57 2.15
C LEU A 104 15.30 -12.08 3.48
N ALA A 105 13.98 -11.98 3.67
CA ALA A 105 13.31 -12.49 4.87
C ALA A 105 13.38 -14.03 4.94
N GLU A 106 13.30 -14.70 3.78
CA GLU A 106 13.36 -16.15 3.65
C GLU A 106 14.34 -16.55 2.53
N PRO A 107 15.67 -16.48 2.77
CA PRO A 107 16.67 -16.67 1.72
C PRO A 107 16.60 -18.08 1.11
N ASP A 108 16.47 -19.13 1.92
CA ASP A 108 16.42 -20.52 1.41
C ASP A 108 15.24 -20.74 0.44
N ASN A 109 14.04 -20.25 0.81
CA ASN A 109 12.86 -20.35 -0.04
C ASN A 109 12.99 -19.48 -1.30
N ALA A 110 13.54 -18.28 -1.16
CA ALA A 110 13.78 -17.38 -2.28
C ALA A 110 14.84 -17.92 -3.27
N CYS A 111 15.87 -18.64 -2.81
CA CYS A 111 16.83 -19.26 -3.72
C CYS A 111 16.29 -20.56 -4.36
N ALA A 112 15.30 -21.22 -3.75
CA ALA A 112 14.70 -22.45 -4.28
C ALA A 112 13.67 -22.21 -5.41
N ILE A 113 12.97 -21.07 -5.41
CA ILE A 113 11.98 -20.72 -6.46
C ILE A 113 12.56 -20.57 -7.87
N VAL A 114 13.89 -20.53 -7.99
CA VAL A 114 14.64 -20.33 -9.25
C VAL A 114 15.41 -21.58 -9.69
N GLU A 115 15.20 -22.72 -9.04
CA GLU A 115 15.70 -24.03 -9.48
C GLU A 115 14.98 -24.57 -10.72
#